data_AF-A0A952YYY7-F1
#
_entry.id   AF-A0A952YYY7-F1
#
_cell.length_a   1.000
_cell.length_b   1.000
_cell.length_c   1.000
_cell.angle_alpha   90.00
_cell.angle_beta   90.00
_cell.angle_gamma   90.00
#
_symmetry.space_group_name_H-M   'P 1'
#
loop_
_entity.id
_entity.type
_entity.pdbx_description
1 polymer ?
#
loop_
_entity_poly.entity_id
_entity_poly.type
_entity_poly.pdbx_seq_one_letter_code
_entity_poly.pdbx_strand_id
1 'polypeptide(L)'
;MKIIFWLIFASILIYATFFTEKDRLDREVKRLCAIDGGVKVYETVRLPAEKFDQYEQVLIPFKENIKPMDEYYYDSSTVHLIKGNPELRKYHSKIYRRSDEKLLGESINYSRVGGDIPGPWQPSSHMCPENEGFNNLMQQIFIRSQGGGRK
;
A
#
# COMPACT_ATOMS: atom_id res chain seq x y z
N MET A 1 9.15 -42.79 24.74
CA MET A 1 10.16 -41.70 24.80
C MET A 1 10.74 -41.34 23.43
N LYS A 2 11.26 -42.28 22.62
CA LYS A 2 11.80 -41.99 21.27
C LYS A 2 10.79 -41.31 20.32
N ILE A 3 9.53 -41.78 20.29
CA ILE A 3 8.49 -41.19 19.41
C ILE A 3 8.16 -39.75 19.80
N ILE A 4 8.06 -39.47 21.10
CA ILE A 4 7.82 -38.11 21.63
C ILE A 4 8.99 -37.18 21.25
N PHE A 5 10.23 -37.68 21.35
CA PHE A 5 11.41 -36.92 20.93
C PHE A 5 11.37 -36.59 19.43
N TRP A 6 11.01 -37.54 18.57
CA TRP A 6 10.86 -37.29 17.13
C TRP A 6 9.72 -36.31 16.80
N LEU A 7 8.59 -36.37 17.52
CA LEU A 7 7.49 -35.42 17.34
C LEU A 7 7.87 -34.00 17.76
N ILE A 8 8.57 -33.85 18.89
CA ILE A 8 9.08 -32.54 19.35
C ILE A 8 10.10 -32.01 18.35
N PHE A 9 11.03 -32.84 17.89
CA PHE A 9 12.04 -32.44 16.93
C PHE A 9 11.43 -32.01 15.59
N ALA A 10 10.45 -32.77 15.08
CA ALA A 10 9.71 -32.40 13.87
C ALA A 10 8.94 -31.08 14.03
N SER A 11 8.32 -30.86 15.19
CA SER A 11 7.62 -29.60 15.50
C SER A 11 8.56 -28.40 15.50
N ILE A 12 9.77 -28.54 16.07
CA ILE A 12 10.79 -27.46 16.08
C ILE A 12 11.25 -27.13 14.66
N LEU A 13 11.49 -28.14 13.81
CA LEU A 13 11.90 -27.92 12.43
C LEU A 13 10.82 -27.18 11.63
N ILE A 14 9.55 -27.53 11.81
CA ILE A 14 8.43 -26.84 11.18
C ILE A 14 8.37 -25.39 11.67
N TYR A 15 8.52 -25.14 12.97
CA TYR A 15 8.51 -23.79 13.52
C TYR A 15 9.64 -22.93 12.94
N ALA A 16 10.84 -23.47 12.80
CA ALA A 16 12.00 -22.74 12.28
C ALA A 16 11.80 -22.29 10.82
N THR A 17 11.20 -23.12 9.96
CA THR A 17 11.03 -22.77 8.53
C THR A 17 10.01 -21.66 8.30
N PHE A 18 8.89 -21.67 9.03
CA PHE A 18 7.86 -20.62 8.89
C PHE A 18 8.38 -19.23 9.29
N PHE A 19 9.07 -19.13 10.42
CA PHE A 19 9.57 -17.84 10.90
C PHE A 19 10.75 -17.31 10.08
N THR A 20 11.60 -18.20 9.56
CA THR A 20 12.75 -17.78 8.72
C THR A 20 12.31 -17.11 7.42
N GLU A 21 11.31 -17.67 6.73
CA GLU A 21 10.79 -17.10 5.49
C GLU A 21 10.03 -15.79 5.73
N LYS A 22 9.27 -15.71 6.83
CA LYS A 22 8.60 -14.47 7.24
C LYS A 22 9.60 -13.33 7.45
N ASP A 23 10.66 -13.56 8.24
CA ASP A 23 11.68 -12.55 8.51
C ASP A 23 12.49 -12.19 7.26
N ARG A 24 12.74 -13.15 6.38
CA ARG A 24 13.39 -12.92 5.08
C ARG A 24 12.59 -11.96 4.22
N LEU A 25 11.28 -12.18 4.12
CA LEU A 25 10.41 -11.29 3.34
C LEU A 25 10.20 -9.94 4.01
N ASP A 26 10.23 -9.83 5.34
CA ASP A 26 10.18 -8.52 6.01
C ASP A 26 11.40 -7.66 5.68
N ARG A 27 12.59 -8.27 5.64
CA ARG A 27 13.80 -7.58 5.17
C ARG A 27 13.68 -7.18 3.71
N GLU A 28 13.09 -8.03 2.87
CA GLU A 28 12.91 -7.72 1.45
C GLU A 28 11.89 -6.59 1.25
N VAL A 29 10.78 -6.57 2.00
CA VAL A 29 9.84 -5.43 2.01
C VAL A 29 10.61 -4.15 2.35
N LYS A 30 11.35 -4.11 3.46
CA LYS A 30 12.13 -2.92 3.85
C LYS A 30 13.11 -2.48 2.77
N ARG A 31 13.81 -3.43 2.15
CA ARG A 31 14.74 -3.16 1.05
C ARG A 31 14.01 -2.55 -0.15
N LEU A 32 12.89 -3.11 -0.57
CA LEU A 32 12.11 -2.62 -1.71
C LEU A 32 11.50 -1.23 -1.41
N CYS A 33 10.99 -1.02 -0.20
CA CYS A 33 10.51 0.31 0.22
C CYS A 33 11.64 1.36 0.10
N ALA A 34 12.87 1.01 0.51
CA ALA A 34 14.02 1.91 0.41
C ALA A 34 14.51 2.17 -1.03
N ILE A 35 14.23 1.28 -1.99
CA ILE A 35 14.67 1.42 -3.39
C ILE A 35 13.70 2.28 -4.18
N ASP A 36 12.43 1.91 -4.21
CA ASP A 36 11.40 2.57 -5.03
C ASP A 36 10.06 2.74 -4.33
N GLY A 37 9.96 2.36 -3.04
CA GLY A 37 8.79 2.65 -2.24
C GLY A 37 8.62 4.14 -1.97
N GLY A 38 7.40 4.51 -1.62
CA GLY A 38 7.06 5.89 -1.32
C GLY A 38 6.21 6.56 -2.38
N VAL A 39 6.02 7.85 -2.12
CA VAL A 39 5.20 8.76 -2.90
C VAL A 39 6.09 9.60 -3.81
N LYS A 40 5.73 9.70 -5.08
CA LYS A 40 6.32 10.62 -6.04
C LYS A 40 5.23 11.55 -6.56
N VAL A 41 5.38 12.84 -6.29
CA VAL A 41 4.49 13.88 -6.80
C VAL A 41 5.17 14.59 -7.96
N TYR A 42 4.50 14.60 -9.10
CA TYR A 42 4.93 15.31 -10.30
C TYR A 42 4.28 16.69 -10.39
N GLU A 43 3.02 16.80 -9.95
CA GLU A 43 2.28 18.06 -9.96
C GLU A 43 1.30 18.12 -8.79
N THR A 44 1.29 19.26 -8.12
CA THR A 44 0.32 19.58 -7.06
C THR A 44 -0.84 20.38 -7.63
N VAL A 45 -2.05 20.09 -7.18
CA VAL A 45 -3.29 20.75 -7.59
C VAL A 45 -3.88 21.50 -6.40
N ARG A 46 -4.22 22.77 -6.62
CA ARG A 46 -4.96 23.56 -5.64
C ARG A 46 -6.46 23.42 -5.86
N LEU A 47 -7.16 22.84 -4.89
CA LEU A 47 -8.61 22.67 -4.92
C LEU A 47 -9.31 23.54 -3.88
N PRO A 48 -10.53 24.01 -4.15
CA PRO A 48 -11.30 24.78 -3.20
C PRO A 48 -11.70 23.90 -2.01
N ALA A 49 -11.93 24.50 -0.85
CA ALA A 49 -12.07 23.79 0.42
C ALA A 49 -13.27 22.81 0.43
N GLU A 50 -14.28 23.08 -0.38
CA GLU A 50 -15.51 22.29 -0.54
C GLU A 50 -15.27 20.93 -1.22
N LYS A 51 -14.12 20.75 -1.87
CA LYS A 51 -13.75 19.46 -2.50
C LYS A 51 -13.10 18.47 -1.52
N PHE A 52 -12.80 18.92 -0.30
CA PHE A 52 -12.22 18.09 0.75
C PHE A 52 -13.31 17.62 1.72
N ASP A 53 -13.23 16.36 2.12
CA ASP A 53 -14.09 15.80 3.15
C ASP A 53 -13.63 16.19 4.57
N GLN A 54 -14.30 15.63 5.58
CA GLN A 54 -13.97 15.87 7.00
C GLN A 54 -12.59 15.37 7.43
N TYR A 55 -11.94 14.52 6.61
CA TYR A 55 -10.61 13.96 6.85
C TYR A 55 -9.54 14.63 5.97
N GLU A 56 -9.87 15.76 5.34
CA GLU A 56 -9.01 16.48 4.41
C GLU A 56 -8.59 15.64 3.19
N GLN A 57 -9.47 14.73 2.76
CA GLN A 57 -9.26 13.90 1.58
C GLN A 57 -10.17 14.33 0.43
N VAL A 58 -9.68 14.14 -0.79
CA VAL A 58 -10.44 14.38 -2.01
C VAL A 58 -10.96 13.04 -2.51
N LEU A 59 -12.27 12.94 -2.69
CA LEU A 59 -12.87 11.73 -3.26
C LEU A 59 -12.63 11.71 -4.78
N ILE A 60 -11.80 10.77 -5.24
CA ILE A 60 -11.56 10.52 -6.66
C ILE A 60 -11.99 9.10 -7.04
N PRO A 61 -12.65 8.90 -8.19
CA PRO A 61 -13.08 7.58 -8.63
C PRO A 61 -11.92 6.72 -9.11
N PHE A 62 -12.10 5.41 -9.02
CA PHE A 62 -11.27 4.43 -9.72
C PHE A 62 -11.52 4.52 -11.23
N LYS A 63 -10.50 4.24 -12.05
CA LYS A 63 -10.50 4.43 -13.50
C LYS A 63 -11.72 3.83 -14.23
N GLU A 64 -12.21 2.70 -13.78
CA GLU A 64 -13.35 1.96 -14.35
C GLU A 64 -14.70 2.60 -14.01
N ASN A 65 -14.74 3.47 -13.00
CA ASN A 65 -15.94 4.10 -12.47
C ASN A 65 -16.03 5.61 -12.78
N ILE A 66 -15.20 6.11 -13.70
CA ILE A 66 -15.14 7.53 -14.07
C ILE A 66 -16.48 7.97 -14.66
N LYS A 67 -17.04 9.05 -14.12
CA LYS A 67 -18.20 9.74 -14.67
C LYS A 67 -17.77 10.94 -15.53
N PRO A 68 -18.63 11.41 -16.44
CA PRO A 68 -18.33 12.58 -17.28
C PRO A 68 -18.00 13.87 -16.52
N MET A 69 -18.40 14.01 -15.25
CA MET A 69 -18.13 15.19 -14.43
C MET A 69 -16.86 15.06 -13.56
N ASP A 70 -16.22 13.89 -13.53
CA ASP A 70 -15.03 13.70 -12.70
C ASP A 70 -13.81 14.33 -13.37
N GLU A 71 -13.06 15.13 -12.59
CA GLU A 71 -11.88 15.88 -13.04
C GLU A 71 -10.58 15.07 -12.90
N TYR A 72 -10.55 14.17 -11.91
CA TYR A 72 -9.41 13.35 -11.53
C TYR A 72 -9.86 11.90 -11.39
N TYR A 73 -8.94 10.97 -11.57
CA TYR A 73 -9.17 9.56 -11.29
C TYR A 73 -7.88 8.90 -10.85
N TYR A 74 -7.98 7.73 -10.23
CA TYR A 74 -6.81 6.93 -9.91
C TYR A 74 -6.86 5.57 -10.60
N ASP A 75 -5.67 5.08 -10.92
CA ASP A 75 -5.42 3.71 -11.36
C ASP A 75 -4.63 3.01 -10.25
N SER A 76 -4.93 1.74 -9.99
CA SER A 76 -4.34 0.98 -8.91
C SER A 76 -4.14 -0.45 -9.34
N SER A 77 -2.91 -0.93 -9.23
CA SER A 77 -2.52 -2.28 -9.60
C SER A 77 -1.88 -2.98 -8.41
N THR A 78 -2.17 -4.28 -8.28
CA THR A 78 -1.53 -5.15 -7.30
C THR A 78 -0.78 -6.25 -8.05
N VAL A 79 0.52 -6.34 -7.83
CA VAL A 79 1.38 -7.37 -8.43
C VAL A 79 1.87 -8.30 -7.33
N HIS A 80 1.63 -9.60 -7.51
CA HIS A 80 2.10 -10.64 -6.61
C HIS A 80 3.53 -11.03 -7.00
N LEU A 81 4.53 -10.52 -6.27
CA LEU A 81 5.94 -10.80 -6.53
C LEU A 81 6.32 -12.22 -6.09
N ILE A 82 5.78 -12.66 -4.95
CA ILE A 82 5.92 -14.02 -4.46
C ILE A 82 4.52 -14.48 -4.04
N LYS A 83 4.09 -15.63 -4.56
CA LYS A 83 2.81 -16.25 -4.24
C LYS A 83 3.01 -17.37 -3.22
N GLY A 84 2.09 -17.52 -2.27
CA GLY A 84 2.12 -18.59 -1.27
C GLY A 84 1.88 -18.07 0.15
N ASN A 85 2.39 -18.79 1.14
CA ASN A 85 2.35 -18.40 2.55
C ASN A 85 3.79 -18.50 3.12
N PRO A 86 4.52 -17.38 3.29
CA PRO A 86 4.10 -15.99 3.12
C PRO A 86 4.03 -15.51 1.66
N GLU A 87 3.25 -14.45 1.44
CA GLU A 87 3.06 -13.78 0.15
C GLU A 87 3.72 -12.40 0.15
N LEU A 88 4.31 -11.99 -0.97
CA LEU A 88 4.85 -10.63 -1.17
C LEU A 88 4.09 -9.93 -2.31
N ARG A 89 3.52 -8.76 -2.01
CA ARG A 89 2.71 -7.96 -2.93
C ARG A 89 3.33 -6.58 -3.12
N LYS A 90 3.25 -6.08 -4.36
CA LYS A 90 3.52 -4.69 -4.74
C LYS A 90 2.20 -4.00 -5.07
N TYR A 91 1.90 -2.91 -4.40
CA TYR A 91 0.81 -2.00 -4.70
C TYR A 91 1.36 -0.80 -5.44
N HIS A 92 0.78 -0.48 -6.59
CA HIS A 92 1.14 0.71 -7.36
C HIS A 92 -0.11 1.47 -7.71
N SER A 93 -0.24 2.66 -7.13
CA SER A 93 -1.35 3.56 -7.37
C SER A 93 -0.86 4.81 -8.07
N LYS A 94 -1.63 5.32 -9.02
CA LYS A 94 -1.32 6.48 -9.85
C LYS A 94 -2.54 7.38 -9.91
N ILE A 95 -2.34 8.69 -9.85
CA ILE A 95 -3.42 9.67 -9.93
C ILE A 95 -3.25 10.51 -11.19
N TYR A 96 -4.32 10.64 -11.95
CA TYR A 96 -4.35 11.33 -13.24
C TYR A 96 -5.34 12.48 -13.22
N ARG A 97 -5.00 13.56 -13.93
CA ARG A 97 -5.96 14.58 -14.35
C ARG A 97 -6.59 14.13 -15.65
N ARG A 98 -7.91 14.24 -15.76
CA ARG A 98 -8.65 13.73 -16.92
C ARG A 98 -8.55 14.63 -18.15
N SER A 99 -8.46 15.95 -17.98
CA SER A 99 -8.47 16.91 -19.09
C SER A 99 -7.29 16.76 -20.06
N ASP A 100 -6.14 16.34 -19.55
CA ASP A 100 -4.86 16.22 -20.27
C ASP A 100 -4.22 14.82 -20.12
N GLU A 101 -4.91 13.88 -19.46
CA GLU A 101 -4.41 12.55 -19.09
C GLU A 101 -3.07 12.58 -18.35
N LYS A 102 -2.74 13.70 -17.69
CA LYS A 102 -1.43 13.88 -17.07
C LYS A 102 -1.34 13.16 -15.74
N LEU A 103 -0.23 12.45 -15.53
CA LEU A 103 0.11 11.82 -14.25
C LEU A 103 0.51 12.90 -13.24
N LEU A 104 -0.27 13.04 -12.17
CA LEU A 104 -0.04 13.99 -11.08
C LEU A 104 0.91 13.43 -10.02
N GLY A 105 0.86 12.12 -9.81
CA GLY A 105 1.77 11.41 -8.93
C GLY A 105 1.45 9.93 -8.82
N GLU A 106 2.33 9.22 -8.13
CA GLU A 106 2.22 7.79 -7.91
C GLU A 106 2.75 7.38 -6.52
N SER A 107 2.23 6.29 -6.00
CA SER A 107 2.69 5.67 -4.77
C SER A 107 2.98 4.19 -5.00
N ILE A 108 4.14 3.75 -4.54
CA ILE A 108 4.53 2.34 -4.56
C ILE A 108 4.65 1.87 -3.11
N ASN A 109 3.95 0.78 -2.80
CA ASN A 109 4.04 0.12 -1.50
C ASN A 109 4.28 -1.37 -1.67
N TYR A 110 5.00 -1.93 -0.72
CA TYR A 110 5.23 -3.36 -0.63
C TYR A 110 4.61 -3.88 0.66
N SER A 111 4.05 -5.08 0.60
CA SER A 111 3.59 -5.77 1.80
C SER A 111 3.86 -7.26 1.73
N ARG A 112 4.22 -7.82 2.86
CA ARG A 112 4.22 -9.25 3.12
C ARG A 112 2.97 -9.62 3.91
N VAL A 113 2.29 -10.70 3.52
CA VAL A 113 1.09 -11.22 4.20
C VAL A 113 1.29 -12.71 4.50
N GLY A 114 0.96 -13.14 5.72
CA GLY A 114 1.16 -14.50 6.19
C GLY A 114 2.60 -14.77 6.63
N GLY A 115 3.00 -16.04 6.53
CA GLY A 115 4.21 -16.60 7.14
C GLY A 115 3.98 -17.12 8.55
N ASP A 116 2.73 -17.09 9.00
CA ASP A 116 2.32 -17.61 10.30
C ASP A 116 1.94 -19.09 10.19
N ILE A 117 1.94 -19.75 11.34
CA ILE A 117 1.46 -21.12 11.49
C ILE A 117 0.00 -21.18 11.02
N PRO A 118 -0.41 -22.18 10.24
CA PRO A 118 -1.79 -22.33 9.81
C PRO A 118 -2.74 -22.41 11.01
N GLY A 119 -3.79 -21.60 11.01
CA GLY A 119 -4.82 -21.61 12.05
C GLY A 119 -5.94 -20.60 11.79
N PRO A 120 -6.96 -20.53 12.68
CA PRO A 120 -8.13 -19.67 12.50
C PRO A 120 -7.87 -18.17 12.70
N TRP A 121 -6.64 -17.77 13.02
CA TRP A 121 -6.26 -16.37 13.23
C TRP A 121 -6.01 -15.64 11.91
N GLN A 122 -6.19 -14.31 11.95
CA GLN A 122 -5.84 -13.45 10.82
C GLN A 122 -4.33 -13.54 10.54
N PRO A 123 -3.91 -13.70 9.28
CA PRO A 123 -2.50 -13.71 8.93
C PRO A 123 -1.88 -12.34 9.25
N SER A 124 -0.67 -12.36 9.79
CA SER A 124 0.09 -11.14 10.04
C SER A 124 0.52 -10.49 8.73
N SER A 125 0.70 -9.17 8.77
CA SER A 125 1.20 -8.38 7.64
C SER A 125 2.38 -7.50 8.05
N HIS A 126 3.22 -7.15 7.09
CA HIS A 126 4.25 -6.12 7.24
C HIS A 126 4.31 -5.33 5.95
N MET A 127 4.24 -4.02 6.05
CA MET A 127 4.18 -3.12 4.90
C MET A 127 5.21 -2.00 5.02
N CYS A 128 5.41 -1.28 3.92
CA CYS A 128 6.12 0.00 3.95
C CYS A 128 5.50 0.96 4.99
N PRO A 129 6.27 1.94 5.48
CA PRO A 129 5.76 2.99 6.37
C PRO A 129 4.45 3.64 5.88
N GLU A 130 3.53 3.98 6.80
CA GLU A 130 2.20 4.51 6.44
C GLU A 130 2.23 5.80 5.61
N ASN A 131 3.29 6.60 5.78
CA ASN A 131 3.53 7.82 5.01
C ASN A 131 3.90 7.57 3.54
N GLU A 132 4.03 6.33 3.11
CA GLU A 132 4.34 5.95 1.72
C GLU A 132 3.09 5.52 0.94
N GLY A 133 1.92 5.48 1.60
CA GLY A 133 0.63 5.00 1.07
C GLY A 133 -0.12 5.92 0.09
N PHE A 134 -1.21 5.38 -0.48
CA PHE A 134 -2.11 6.13 -1.39
C PHE A 134 -2.76 7.36 -0.72
N ASN A 135 -3.13 7.26 0.56
CA ASN A 135 -3.68 8.40 1.29
C ASN A 135 -2.69 9.56 1.37
N ASN A 136 -1.41 9.25 1.59
CA ASN A 136 -0.36 10.25 1.62
C ASN A 136 -0.14 10.86 0.23
N LEU A 137 -0.16 10.06 -0.84
CA LEU A 137 -0.14 10.55 -2.21
C LEU A 137 -1.27 11.56 -2.49
N MET A 138 -2.51 11.25 -2.09
CA MET A 138 -3.64 12.16 -2.27
C MET A 138 -3.44 13.49 -1.52
N GLN A 139 -2.98 13.42 -0.26
CA GLN A 139 -2.72 14.60 0.56
C GLN A 139 -1.60 15.50 -0.01
N GLN A 140 -0.56 14.89 -0.61
CA GLN A 140 0.52 15.67 -1.22
C GLN A 140 0.12 16.29 -2.58
N ILE A 141 -0.70 15.60 -3.38
CA ILE A 141 -1.17 16.14 -4.67
C ILE A 141 -2.19 17.25 -4.47
N PHE A 142 -3.22 17.02 -3.64
CA PHE A 142 -4.32 17.96 -3.50
C PHE A 142 -4.13 18.88 -2.31
N ILE A 143 -3.74 20.12 -2.60
CA ILE A 143 -3.52 21.16 -1.60
C ILE A 143 -4.77 22.03 -1.53
N ARG A 144 -5.28 22.29 -0.33
CA ARG A 144 -6.36 23.24 -0.12
C ARG A 144 -5.92 24.63 -0.59
N SER A 145 -6.66 25.22 -1.53
CA SER A 145 -6.46 26.64 -1.86
C SER A 145 -6.84 27.45 -0.62
N GLN A 146 -5.96 28.36 -0.18
CA GLN A 146 -6.36 29.33 0.83
C GLN A 146 -7.43 30.23 0.21
N GLY A 147 -8.69 29.88 0.41
CA GLY A 147 -9.79 30.81 0.28
C GLY A 147 -9.52 31.94 1.27
N GLY A 148 -9.22 33.13 0.76
CA GLY A 148 -9.01 34.32 1.57
C GLY A 148 -10.09 34.41 2.63
N GLY A 149 -9.68 34.31 3.90
CA GLY A 149 -10.53 34.58 5.04
C GLY A 149 -11.20 35.93 4.83
N ARG A 150 -12.47 35.91 4.48
CA ARG A 150 -13.29 37.11 4.40
C ARG A 150 -13.86 37.34 5.80
N LYS A 151 -13.11 38.15 6.56
CA LYS A 151 -13.45 38.86 7.80
C LYS A 151 -13.81 38.02 9.03
#